data_AF-A0A2W6ISZ0-F1
#
_entry.id   AF-A0A2W6ISZ0-F1
#
_cell.length_a   1.000
_cell.length_b   1.000
_cell.length_c   1.000
_cell.angle_alpha   90.00
_cell.angle_beta   90.00
_cell.angle_gamma   90.00
#
_symmetry.space_group_name_H-M   'P 1'
#
loop_
_entity.id
_entity.type
_entity.pdbx_description
1 polymer ?
#
loop_
_entity_poly.entity_id
_entity_poly.type
_entity_poly.pdbx_seq_one_letter_code
_entity_poly.pdbx_strand_id
1 'polypeptide(L)'
;MDSVSTRHPRKGEFFLLEPGAISGPACGVVFENLDRLLSPPRMILLPEDGGVASLREPPRLVLRLSEGPPPGDLESGFSGYWLVSERLHDVMVSVDPHAFTFAEADYRLEDGSRGDRHFLCTVVQVVDALDEGASKLFIDTTEEFINGKFYDLGGGASVTFDRERLGQAHVFRTPFSGSVFCDRVFRDAMAAAGIDTDSDADGVWLTDAADI
;
A
#
# COMPACT_ATOMS: atom_id res chain seq x y z
N MET A 1 19.71 -24.63 -22.17
CA MET A 1 18.67 -24.60 -21.11
C MET A 1 19.39 -24.23 -19.82
N ASP A 2 18.75 -23.43 -18.97
CA ASP A 2 19.22 -22.91 -17.65
C ASP A 2 19.82 -21.49 -17.60
N SER A 3 19.07 -20.49 -18.09
CA SER A 3 19.30 -19.07 -17.73
C SER A 3 18.03 -18.33 -17.25
N VAL A 4 16.89 -19.03 -17.18
CA VAL A 4 15.61 -18.45 -16.74
C VAL A 4 15.43 -18.51 -15.22
N SER A 5 16.05 -19.51 -14.56
CA SER A 5 15.93 -19.75 -13.11
C SER A 5 16.69 -18.74 -12.24
N THR A 6 17.60 -17.94 -12.80
CA THR A 6 18.39 -16.96 -12.04
C THR A 6 17.77 -15.57 -11.98
N ARG A 7 16.69 -15.30 -12.72
CA ARG A 7 16.07 -13.96 -12.77
C ARG A 7 14.83 -13.82 -11.89
N HIS A 8 14.06 -14.90 -11.70
CA HIS A 8 12.90 -14.92 -10.81
C HIS A 8 13.28 -14.51 -9.38
N PRO A 9 12.38 -13.86 -8.63
CA PRO A 9 12.61 -13.57 -7.22
C PRO A 9 12.82 -14.87 -6.46
N ARG A 10 13.80 -14.88 -5.56
CA ARG A 10 13.96 -15.97 -4.61
C ARG A 10 12.85 -15.87 -3.56
N LYS A 11 12.47 -17.01 -2.99
CA LYS A 11 11.55 -17.03 -1.85
C LYS A 11 12.05 -16.10 -0.74
N GLY A 12 11.17 -15.21 -0.30
CA GLY A 12 11.42 -14.20 0.72
C GLY A 12 12.25 -13.00 0.26
N GLU A 13 12.43 -12.79 -1.04
CA GLU A 13 13.17 -11.62 -1.59
C GLU A 13 12.26 -10.40 -1.75
N PHE A 14 11.08 -10.60 -2.34
CA PHE A 14 10.07 -9.57 -2.59
C PHE A 14 8.69 -10.07 -2.21
N PHE A 15 7.80 -9.15 -1.87
CA PHE A 15 6.45 -9.41 -1.40
C PHE A 15 5.48 -8.42 -2.02
N LEU A 16 4.26 -8.85 -2.34
CA LEU A 16 3.14 -7.92 -2.49
C LEU A 16 2.75 -7.44 -1.10
N LEU A 17 2.63 -6.12 -0.94
CA LEU A 17 2.21 -5.46 0.29
C LEU A 17 0.74 -5.02 0.15
N GLU A 18 -0.12 -5.61 0.97
CA GLU A 18 -1.56 -5.37 0.93
C GLU A 18 -2.09 -5.11 2.34
N PRO A 19 -3.15 -4.30 2.50
CA PRO A 19 -3.94 -4.28 3.72
C PRO A 19 -4.60 -5.64 3.94
N GLY A 20 -4.41 -6.24 5.12
CA GLY A 20 -4.71 -7.64 5.40
C GLY A 20 -6.18 -7.98 5.62
N ALA A 21 -7.02 -7.00 5.97
CA ALA A 21 -8.45 -7.20 6.11
C ALA A 21 -9.19 -7.25 4.74
N ILE A 22 -8.80 -8.17 3.85
CA ILE A 22 -9.52 -8.41 2.58
C ILE A 22 -10.88 -9.08 2.85
N SER A 23 -11.01 -9.85 3.95
CA SER A 23 -12.24 -10.58 4.31
C SER A 23 -12.74 -10.38 5.75
N GLY A 24 -12.25 -9.38 6.47
CA GLY A 24 -12.70 -9.01 7.82
C GLY A 24 -13.72 -7.86 7.84
N PRO A 25 -14.37 -7.56 8.99
CA PRO A 25 -15.12 -6.32 9.12
C PRO A 25 -14.16 -5.13 8.94
N ALA A 26 -14.59 -4.10 8.21
CA ALA A 26 -13.84 -2.86 8.14
C ALA A 26 -13.61 -2.30 9.55
N CYS A 27 -12.47 -1.66 9.79
CA CYS A 27 -12.23 -1.00 11.06
C CYS A 27 -13.26 0.10 11.32
N GLY A 28 -13.52 0.40 12.59
CA GLY A 28 -14.52 1.37 13.05
C GLY A 28 -14.08 2.83 12.88
N VAL A 29 -13.04 3.10 12.10
CA VAL A 29 -12.54 4.47 11.89
C VAL A 29 -13.28 5.12 10.74
N VAL A 30 -13.88 6.28 10.99
CA VAL A 30 -14.65 7.03 9.99
C VAL A 30 -14.14 8.46 9.86
N PHE A 31 -14.30 9.04 8.67
CA PHE A 31 -14.10 10.48 8.48
C PHE A 31 -15.26 11.28 9.09
N GLU A 32 -14.94 12.34 9.84
CA GLU A 32 -15.93 13.31 10.32
C GLU A 32 -16.10 14.48 9.34
N ASN A 33 -15.06 14.82 8.58
CA ASN A 33 -15.04 15.99 7.71
C ASN A 33 -14.77 15.69 6.23
N LEU A 34 -15.01 14.45 5.75
CA LEU A 34 -14.70 14.04 4.37
C LEU A 34 -15.29 14.99 3.32
N ASP A 35 -16.55 15.39 3.47
CA ASP A 35 -17.25 16.29 2.55
C ASP A 35 -16.58 17.68 2.42
N ARG A 36 -15.86 18.11 3.46
CA ARG A 36 -15.11 19.38 3.47
C ARG A 36 -13.72 19.24 2.86
N LEU A 37 -13.15 18.04 2.93
CA LEU A 37 -11.87 17.69 2.33
C LEU A 37 -12.00 17.48 0.81
N LEU A 38 -13.09 16.85 0.39
CA LEU A 38 -13.39 16.62 -1.03
C LEU A 38 -13.58 17.94 -1.77
N SER A 39 -13.05 17.97 -3.00
CA SER A 39 -13.23 19.09 -3.92
C SER A 39 -14.00 18.59 -5.13
N PRO A 40 -15.28 18.96 -5.29
CA PRO A 40 -16.04 18.58 -6.48
C PRO A 40 -15.28 18.93 -7.77
N PRO A 41 -15.31 18.07 -8.81
CA PRO A 41 -16.15 16.86 -8.95
C PRO A 41 -15.53 15.57 -8.36
N ARG A 42 -14.43 15.64 -7.59
CA ARG A 42 -13.73 14.44 -7.10
C ARG A 42 -14.57 13.69 -6.07
N MET A 43 -14.63 12.37 -6.24
CA MET A 43 -15.31 11.43 -5.34
C MET A 43 -14.37 10.86 -4.25
N ILE A 44 -13.06 10.95 -4.46
CA ILE A 44 -12.04 10.49 -3.52
C ILE A 44 -10.99 11.57 -3.27
N LEU A 45 -10.27 11.47 -2.15
CA LEU A 45 -9.22 12.41 -1.76
C LEU A 45 -7.90 12.17 -2.49
N LEU A 46 -7.57 10.92 -2.84
CA LEU A 46 -6.37 10.61 -3.60
C LEU A 46 -6.46 11.27 -5.00
N PRO A 47 -5.48 12.10 -5.40
CA PRO A 47 -5.42 12.65 -6.76
C PRO A 47 -5.20 11.55 -7.81
N GLU A 48 -5.62 11.80 -9.05
CA GLU A 48 -5.40 10.87 -10.17
C GLU A 48 -3.89 10.64 -10.45
N ASP A 49 -3.08 11.68 -10.27
CA ASP A 49 -1.61 11.64 -10.34
C ASP A 49 -0.95 11.01 -9.10
N GLY A 50 -1.73 10.65 -8.09
CA GLY A 50 -1.27 10.17 -6.79
C GLY A 50 -0.77 11.28 -5.87
N GLY A 51 -0.01 10.91 -4.84
CA GLY A 51 0.51 11.87 -3.87
C GLY A 51 -0.48 12.23 -2.75
N VAL A 52 -0.05 13.08 -1.82
CA VAL A 52 -0.95 13.68 -0.82
C VAL A 52 -1.54 14.93 -1.41
N ALA A 53 -2.87 14.93 -1.55
CA ALA A 53 -3.62 16.12 -1.90
C ALA A 53 -3.29 17.26 -0.93
N SER A 54 -3.15 18.48 -1.43
CA SER A 54 -3.18 19.67 -0.56
C SER A 54 -4.58 19.79 0.06
N LEU A 55 -4.77 19.19 1.23
CA LEU A 55 -6.05 19.15 1.93
C LEU A 55 -6.40 20.54 2.47
N ARG A 56 -7.68 20.91 2.35
CA ARG A 56 -8.19 22.23 2.79
C ARG A 56 -8.12 22.43 4.30
N GLU A 57 -8.16 21.33 5.03
CA GLU A 57 -8.02 21.25 6.48
C GLU A 57 -7.47 19.86 6.82
N PRO A 58 -6.94 19.64 8.04
CA PRO A 58 -6.49 18.32 8.46
C PRO A 58 -7.61 17.27 8.35
N PRO A 59 -7.31 16.04 7.89
CA PRO A 59 -8.25 14.93 7.97
C PRO A 59 -8.67 14.71 9.42
N ARG A 60 -9.96 14.61 9.68
CA ARG A 60 -10.47 14.29 11.02
C ARG A 60 -11.09 12.91 11.00
N LEU A 61 -10.45 12.00 11.73
CA LEU A 61 -10.83 10.58 11.82
C LEU A 61 -11.30 10.29 13.23
N VAL A 62 -12.39 9.54 13.36
CA VAL A 62 -12.95 9.18 14.67
C VAL A 62 -13.12 7.67 14.72
N LEU A 63 -12.57 7.04 15.76
CA LEU A 63 -12.90 5.66 16.09
C LEU A 63 -14.31 5.60 16.65
N ARG A 64 -15.19 4.81 16.02
CA ARG A 64 -16.51 4.45 16.49
C ARG A 64 -16.58 2.94 16.66
N LEU A 65 -16.61 2.47 17.90
CA LEU A 65 -16.64 1.04 18.21
C LEU A 65 -17.97 0.40 17.79
N SER A 66 -19.01 1.21 17.58
CA SER A 66 -20.26 0.77 16.96
C SER A 66 -20.14 0.45 15.47
N GLU A 67 -19.15 1.01 14.77
CA GLU A 67 -18.94 0.82 13.32
C GLU A 67 -17.95 -0.32 13.04
N GLY A 68 -17.09 -0.68 14.00
CA GLY A 68 -16.12 -1.74 13.82
C GLY A 68 -15.03 -1.78 14.90
N PRO A 69 -14.07 -2.71 14.80
CA PRO A 69 -12.93 -2.78 15.71
C PRO A 69 -11.98 -1.59 15.54
N PRO A 70 -11.05 -1.35 16.48
CA PRO A 70 -9.92 -0.46 16.26
C PRO A 70 -9.14 -0.81 14.98
N PRO A 71 -8.50 0.16 14.32
CA PRO A 71 -7.70 -0.10 13.14
C PRO A 71 -6.45 -0.93 13.48
N GLY A 72 -6.00 -1.75 12.54
CA GLY A 72 -4.65 -2.30 12.52
C GLY A 72 -3.61 -1.25 12.13
N ASP A 73 -2.39 -1.70 11.81
CA ASP A 73 -1.31 -0.85 11.35
C ASP A 73 -1.47 -0.37 9.92
N LEU A 74 -2.17 -1.15 9.09
CA LEU A 74 -2.43 -0.84 7.69
C LEU A 74 -3.89 -1.14 7.35
N GLU A 75 -4.64 -0.09 7.02
CA GLU A 75 -6.05 -0.20 6.69
C GLU A 75 -6.33 0.40 5.32
N SER A 76 -7.24 -0.24 4.57
CA SER A 76 -7.66 0.22 3.24
C SER A 76 -8.91 1.11 3.31
N GLY A 77 -9.30 1.69 2.17
CA GLY A 77 -10.63 2.32 2.04
C GLY A 77 -10.74 3.77 2.52
N PHE A 78 -9.63 4.44 2.84
CA PHE A 78 -9.64 5.83 3.32
C PHE A 78 -9.61 6.85 2.18
N SER A 79 -10.65 6.83 1.34
CA SER A 79 -10.83 7.75 0.20
C SER A 79 -9.64 7.73 -0.77
N GLY A 80 -9.19 6.51 -1.11
CA GLY A 80 -8.04 6.26 -1.98
C GLY A 80 -6.69 6.15 -1.26
N TYR A 81 -6.63 6.51 0.02
CA TYR A 81 -5.43 6.31 0.85
C TYR A 81 -5.53 5.04 1.69
N TRP A 82 -4.36 4.58 2.15
CA TRP A 82 -4.25 3.74 3.33
C TRP A 82 -4.32 4.59 4.59
N LEU A 83 -4.85 4.04 5.68
CA LEU A 83 -4.63 4.55 7.02
C LEU A 83 -3.51 3.74 7.65
N VAL A 84 -2.48 4.42 8.17
CA VAL A 84 -1.32 3.78 8.80
C VAL A 84 -1.14 4.24 10.24
N SER A 85 -0.75 3.30 11.11
CA SER A 85 -0.35 3.61 12.50
C SER A 85 0.99 4.34 12.57
N GLU A 86 1.30 4.92 13.73
CA GLU A 86 2.61 5.56 13.98
C GLU A 86 3.79 4.61 13.81
N ARG A 87 3.71 3.36 14.32
CA ARG A 87 4.82 2.42 14.21
C ARG A 87 5.11 2.00 12.76
N LEU A 88 4.08 1.79 11.95
CA LEU A 88 4.27 1.48 10.53
C LEU A 88 4.78 2.70 9.76
N HIS A 89 4.24 3.89 10.05
CA HIS A 89 4.75 5.14 9.50
C HIS A 89 6.26 5.30 9.75
N ASP A 90 6.73 5.05 10.97
CA ASP A 90 8.15 5.21 11.32
C ASP A 90 9.04 4.21 10.57
N VAL A 91 8.56 2.98 10.35
CA VAL A 91 9.24 2.01 9.47
C VAL A 91 9.30 2.53 8.04
N MET A 92 8.17 2.99 7.50
CA MET A 92 8.08 3.52 6.14
C MET A 92 9.06 4.67 5.89
N VAL A 93 9.11 5.65 6.80
CA VAL A 93 10.02 6.78 6.70
C VAL A 93 11.48 6.38 6.88
N SER A 94 11.79 5.41 7.75
CA SER A 94 13.19 5.02 7.99
C SER A 94 13.77 4.15 6.87
N VAL A 95 12.96 3.28 6.26
CA VAL A 95 13.43 2.32 5.25
C VAL A 95 13.39 2.94 3.86
N ASP A 96 12.29 3.59 3.49
CA ASP A 96 12.13 4.16 2.14
C ASP A 96 11.36 5.49 2.17
N PRO A 97 12.01 6.59 2.58
CA PRO A 97 11.36 7.89 2.71
C PRO A 97 10.88 8.48 1.37
N HIS A 98 11.29 7.92 0.23
CA HIS A 98 10.88 8.39 -1.09
C HIS A 98 9.70 7.58 -1.65
N ALA A 99 9.43 6.40 -1.09
CA ALA A 99 8.33 5.55 -1.54
C ALA A 99 6.95 6.12 -1.21
N PHE A 100 6.85 6.88 -0.11
CA PHE A 100 5.58 7.24 0.50
C PHE A 100 5.36 8.74 0.61
N THR A 101 4.10 9.08 0.82
CA THR A 101 3.68 10.41 1.20
C THR A 101 2.60 10.30 2.26
N PHE A 102 2.56 11.27 3.17
CA PHE A 102 1.73 11.20 4.38
C PHE A 102 0.96 12.49 4.63
N ALA A 103 -0.25 12.34 5.16
CA ALA A 103 -0.99 13.40 5.83
C ALA A 103 -1.40 12.92 7.23
N GLU A 104 -0.89 13.56 8.28
CA GLU A 104 -1.30 13.24 9.66
C GLU A 104 -2.79 13.57 9.83
N ALA A 105 -3.54 12.61 10.39
CA ALA A 105 -4.94 12.78 10.72
C ALA A 105 -5.10 13.29 12.16
N ASP A 106 -6.07 14.18 12.37
CA ASP A 106 -6.59 14.47 13.71
C ASP A 106 -7.46 13.28 14.16
N TYR A 107 -6.81 12.24 14.70
CA TYR A 107 -7.46 11.02 15.16
C TYR A 107 -8.05 11.18 16.56
N ARG A 108 -9.33 10.84 16.70
CA ARG A 108 -10.14 11.02 17.92
C ARG A 108 -10.81 9.73 18.37
N LEU A 109 -10.94 9.58 19.68
CA LEU A 109 -11.79 8.56 20.29
C LEU A 109 -13.25 9.04 20.38
N GLU A 110 -14.18 8.15 20.71
CA GLU A 110 -15.63 8.47 20.77
C GLU A 110 -15.96 9.61 21.75
N ASP A 111 -15.16 9.77 22.81
CA ASP A 111 -15.32 10.84 23.80
C ASP A 111 -14.71 12.19 23.35
N GLY A 112 -14.14 12.25 22.14
CA GLY A 112 -13.48 13.42 21.56
C GLY A 112 -12.05 13.64 22.03
N SER A 113 -11.51 12.79 22.91
CA SER A 113 -10.10 12.82 23.26
C SER A 113 -9.22 12.46 22.05
N ARG A 114 -7.96 12.90 22.07
CA ARG A 114 -7.01 12.58 21.01
C ARG A 114 -6.55 11.13 21.18
N GLY A 115 -6.66 10.34 20.12
CA GLY A 115 -6.07 9.00 20.09
C GLY A 115 -4.62 9.01 19.61
N ASP A 116 -4.09 7.82 19.33
CA ASP A 116 -2.73 7.66 18.80
C ASP A 116 -2.58 8.25 17.40
N ARG A 117 -1.34 8.59 17.02
CA ARG A 117 -1.07 9.22 15.73
C ARG A 117 -1.32 8.22 14.60
N HIS A 118 -2.05 8.69 13.60
CA HIS A 118 -2.36 7.95 12.40
C HIS A 118 -2.21 8.86 11.18
N PHE A 119 -1.90 8.26 10.03
CA PHE A 119 -1.61 9.00 8.81
C PHE A 119 -2.41 8.42 7.65
N LEU A 120 -2.91 9.30 6.79
CA LEU A 120 -3.28 8.90 5.43
C LEU A 120 -2.01 8.74 4.61
N CYS A 121 -1.85 7.61 3.95
CA CYS A 121 -0.64 7.21 3.23
C CYS A 121 -0.97 6.70 1.82
N THR A 122 -0.08 6.98 0.86
CA THR A 122 -0.07 6.32 -0.45
C THR A 122 1.37 6.15 -0.95
N VAL A 123 1.57 5.17 -1.84
CA VAL A 123 2.86 4.91 -2.48
C VAL A 123 2.98 5.78 -3.72
N VAL A 124 4.00 6.63 -3.76
CA VAL A 124 4.29 7.55 -4.88
C VAL A 124 5.41 7.06 -5.78
N GLN A 125 6.28 6.18 -5.29
CA GLN A 125 7.38 5.64 -6.08
C GLN A 125 6.88 4.60 -7.09
N VAL A 126 6.94 5.00 -8.36
CA VAL A 126 6.61 4.15 -9.51
C VAL A 126 7.91 3.68 -10.14
N VAL A 127 8.10 2.37 -10.26
CA VAL A 127 9.24 1.78 -10.96
C VAL A 127 8.75 0.73 -11.95
N ASP A 128 9.10 0.89 -13.23
CA ASP A 128 8.86 -0.13 -14.27
C ASP A 128 9.91 -1.25 -14.15
N ALA A 129 9.80 -2.03 -13.08
CA ALA A 129 10.78 -3.04 -12.72
C ALA A 129 10.42 -4.45 -13.20
N LEU A 130 9.26 -4.68 -13.79
CA LEU A 130 8.86 -6.02 -14.24
C LEU A 130 9.46 -6.32 -15.62
N ASP A 131 10.26 -7.39 -15.71
CA ASP A 131 10.77 -7.91 -16.99
C ASP A 131 9.66 -8.73 -17.66
N GLU A 132 8.91 -8.13 -18.58
CA GLU A 132 7.83 -8.80 -19.32
C GLU A 132 8.30 -10.04 -20.09
N GLY A 133 9.56 -10.07 -20.54
CA GLY A 133 10.10 -11.19 -21.30
C GLY A 133 10.50 -12.38 -20.42
N ALA A 134 10.72 -12.15 -19.12
CA ALA A 134 11.05 -13.18 -18.15
C ALA A 134 9.89 -13.51 -17.18
N SER A 135 8.87 -12.67 -17.13
CA SER A 135 7.66 -12.83 -16.32
C SER A 135 6.56 -13.55 -17.09
N LYS A 136 5.65 -14.21 -16.38
CA LYS A 136 4.37 -14.65 -16.91
C LYS A 136 3.29 -13.69 -16.42
N LEU A 137 3.00 -12.65 -17.20
CA LEU A 137 2.00 -11.64 -16.87
C LEU A 137 0.76 -11.81 -17.75
N PHE A 138 -0.42 -11.63 -17.16
CA PHE A 138 -1.63 -11.40 -17.93
C PHE A 138 -1.71 -9.90 -18.23
N ILE A 139 -1.53 -9.54 -19.50
CA ILE A 139 -1.49 -8.14 -19.94
C ILE A 139 -2.80 -7.84 -20.66
N ASP A 140 -3.61 -6.97 -20.07
CA ASP A 140 -4.82 -6.46 -20.70
C ASP A 140 -4.50 -5.15 -21.44
N THR A 141 -4.92 -5.08 -22.70
CA THR A 141 -4.83 -3.90 -23.57
C THR A 141 -6.17 -3.60 -24.25
N THR A 142 -7.27 -4.17 -23.75
CA THR A 142 -8.60 -4.07 -24.36
C THR A 142 -9.33 -2.78 -23.99
N GLU A 143 -8.94 -2.13 -22.89
CA GLU A 143 -9.46 -0.84 -22.44
C GLU A 143 -8.43 0.29 -22.59
N GLU A 144 -8.89 1.55 -22.48
CA GLU A 144 -8.03 2.73 -22.46
C GLU A 144 -7.37 2.92 -21.08
N PHE A 145 -6.44 2.04 -20.74
CA PHE A 145 -5.66 2.16 -19.52
C PHE A 145 -4.73 3.37 -19.55
N ILE A 146 -4.46 3.99 -18.39
CA ILE A 146 -3.64 5.21 -18.23
C ILE A 146 -2.30 5.10 -18.96
N ASN A 147 -1.65 3.94 -18.90
CA ASN A 147 -0.37 3.67 -19.55
C ASN A 147 -0.48 2.66 -20.71
N GLY A 148 -1.67 2.54 -21.30
CA GLY A 148 -1.96 1.70 -22.47
C GLY A 148 -2.09 0.19 -22.21
N LYS A 149 -1.80 -0.27 -20.98
CA LYS A 149 -1.96 -1.66 -20.56
C LYS A 149 -2.16 -1.79 -19.05
N PHE A 150 -2.63 -2.95 -18.62
CA PHE A 150 -2.76 -3.35 -17.22
C PHE A 150 -2.15 -4.76 -17.00
N TYR A 151 -1.43 -4.94 -15.89
CA TYR A 151 -0.93 -6.24 -15.45
C TYR A 151 -1.90 -6.82 -14.42
N ASP A 152 -2.56 -7.92 -14.79
CA ASP A 152 -3.25 -8.78 -13.85
C ASP A 152 -2.27 -9.82 -13.29
N LEU A 153 -2.05 -9.74 -11.98
CA LEU A 153 -1.17 -10.64 -11.23
C LEU A 153 -1.92 -11.84 -10.64
N GLY A 154 -3.24 -11.95 -10.87
CA GLY A 154 -4.03 -13.09 -10.49
C GLY A 154 -3.82 -14.31 -11.40
N GLY A 155 -4.37 -15.46 -10.98
CA GLY A 155 -4.54 -16.61 -11.89
C GLY A 155 -3.25 -17.36 -12.26
N GLY A 156 -2.20 -17.30 -11.43
CA GLY A 156 -0.92 -17.99 -11.66
C GLY A 156 -0.01 -17.20 -12.59
N ALA A 157 0.13 -15.90 -12.32
CA ALA A 157 1.16 -15.07 -12.88
C ALA A 157 2.55 -15.56 -12.42
N SER A 158 3.62 -14.93 -12.87
CA SER A 158 4.91 -15.02 -12.21
C SER A 158 5.68 -13.75 -12.53
N VAL A 159 6.25 -13.12 -11.51
CA VAL A 159 6.98 -11.86 -11.70
C VAL A 159 8.48 -12.10 -11.71
N THR A 160 9.18 -11.33 -12.53
CA THR A 160 10.63 -11.23 -12.52
C THR A 160 11.00 -9.76 -12.49
N PHE A 161 11.82 -9.37 -11.51
CA PHE A 161 12.24 -7.99 -11.34
C PHE A 161 13.60 -7.70 -11.99
N ASP A 162 13.66 -6.60 -12.74
CA ASP A 162 14.88 -5.95 -13.18
C ASP A 162 15.49 -5.17 -12.01
N ARG A 163 16.50 -5.78 -11.38
CA ARG A 163 17.18 -5.23 -10.19
C ARG A 163 17.97 -3.95 -10.50
N GLU A 164 18.43 -3.77 -11.74
CA GLU A 164 19.12 -2.53 -12.11
C GLU A 164 18.13 -1.35 -12.13
N ARG A 165 16.91 -1.58 -12.61
CA ARG A 165 15.84 -0.57 -12.58
C ARG A 165 15.31 -0.28 -11.19
N LEU A 166 15.25 -1.27 -10.31
CA LEU A 166 14.85 -1.08 -8.91
C LEU A 166 15.82 -0.16 -8.15
N GLY A 167 17.12 -0.27 -8.42
CA GLY A 167 18.12 0.54 -7.75
C GLY A 167 18.08 0.36 -6.24
N GLN A 168 17.71 1.41 -5.51
CA GLN A 168 17.62 1.44 -4.04
C GLN A 168 16.17 1.43 -3.53
N ALA A 169 15.19 1.22 -4.40
CA ALA A 169 13.78 1.15 -4.00
C ALA A 169 13.55 -0.10 -3.13
N HIS A 170 13.03 0.11 -1.92
CA HIS A 170 12.56 -0.96 -1.05
C HIS A 170 11.05 -1.14 -1.16
N VAL A 171 10.30 -0.08 -1.50
CA VAL A 171 8.85 -0.14 -1.75
C VAL A 171 8.51 0.60 -3.04
N PHE A 172 7.69 -0.01 -3.90
CA PHE A 172 7.32 0.59 -5.18
C PHE A 172 6.02 0.01 -5.73
N ARG A 173 5.41 0.74 -6.66
CA ARG A 173 4.36 0.24 -7.56
C ARG A 173 4.88 0.15 -8.99
N THR A 174 4.30 -0.75 -9.78
CA THR A 174 4.49 -0.76 -11.24
C THR A 174 3.57 0.28 -11.89
N PRO A 175 3.96 0.91 -13.03
CA PRO A 175 3.07 1.81 -13.75
C PRO A 175 1.85 1.11 -14.37
N PHE A 176 1.80 -0.23 -14.36
CA PHE A 176 0.78 -1.00 -15.05
C PHE A 176 -0.14 -1.80 -14.12
N SER A 177 -0.04 -1.65 -12.79
CA SER A 177 -1.02 -2.23 -11.86
C SER A 177 -1.15 -1.38 -10.59
N GLY A 178 -2.20 -1.64 -9.81
CA GLY A 178 -2.38 -1.02 -8.48
C GLY A 178 -1.58 -1.69 -7.36
N SER A 179 -0.86 -2.78 -7.66
CA SER A 179 -0.15 -3.58 -6.65
C SER A 179 1.09 -2.85 -6.16
N VAL A 180 1.32 -2.94 -4.84
CA VAL A 180 2.53 -2.43 -4.19
C VAL A 180 3.42 -3.62 -3.87
N PHE A 181 4.71 -3.47 -4.17
CA PHE A 181 5.74 -4.44 -3.82
C PHE A 181 6.65 -3.85 -2.76
N CYS A 182 7.14 -4.71 -1.87
CA CYS A 182 8.22 -4.40 -0.95
C CYS A 182 9.28 -5.50 -0.96
N ASP A 183 10.51 -5.16 -0.60
CA ASP A 183 11.58 -6.14 -0.46
C ASP A 183 11.69 -6.68 0.98
N ARG A 184 12.61 -7.63 1.16
CA ARG A 184 12.90 -8.20 2.48
C ARG A 184 13.36 -7.18 3.52
N VAL A 185 14.08 -6.13 3.13
CA VAL A 185 14.56 -5.12 4.08
C VAL A 185 13.38 -4.43 4.74
N PHE A 186 12.36 -4.09 3.95
CA PHE A 186 11.12 -3.51 4.46
C PHE A 186 10.34 -4.48 5.37
N ARG A 187 10.16 -5.73 4.94
CA ARG A 187 9.52 -6.77 5.77
C ARG A 187 10.23 -6.96 7.11
N ASP A 188 11.54 -7.14 7.09
CA ASP A 188 12.32 -7.40 8.30
C ASP A 188 12.30 -6.18 9.25
N ALA A 189 12.20 -4.95 8.72
CA ALA A 189 12.01 -3.74 9.52
C ALA A 189 10.63 -3.67 10.18
N MET A 190 9.55 -4.06 9.48
CA MET A 190 8.22 -4.17 10.09
C MET A 190 8.21 -5.19 11.24
N ALA A 191 8.78 -6.37 11.01
CA ALA A 191 8.91 -7.39 12.05
C ALA A 191 9.74 -6.90 13.25
N ALA A 192 10.82 -6.15 13.02
CA ALA A 192 11.64 -5.56 14.08
C ALA A 192 10.89 -4.47 14.88
N ALA A 193 9.92 -3.80 14.27
CA ALA A 193 9.00 -2.87 14.94
C ALA A 193 7.83 -3.57 15.66
N GLY A 194 7.79 -4.91 15.61
CA GLY A 194 6.76 -5.73 16.27
C GLY A 194 5.44 -5.78 15.50
N ILE A 195 5.44 -5.49 14.20
CA ILE A 195 4.30 -5.69 13.30
C ILE A 195 4.34 -7.14 12.83
N ASP A 196 3.22 -7.86 12.92
CA ASP A 196 3.10 -9.22 12.40
C ASP A 196 3.24 -9.21 10.86
N THR A 197 4.15 -10.03 10.35
CA THR A 197 4.43 -10.19 8.93
C THR A 197 4.16 -11.61 8.41
N ASP A 198 3.73 -12.51 9.30
CA ASP A 198 3.43 -13.90 8.99
C ASP A 198 1.91 -14.18 9.03
N SER A 199 1.12 -13.23 9.55
CA SER A 199 -0.34 -13.20 9.51
C SER A 199 -0.88 -11.78 9.27
N ASP A 200 -2.20 -11.63 9.13
CA ASP A 200 -2.89 -10.34 9.00
C ASP A 200 -3.30 -9.72 10.35
N ALA A 201 -2.79 -10.22 11.48
CA ALA A 201 -3.23 -9.79 12.82
C ALA A 201 -3.09 -8.28 13.06
N ASP A 202 -2.08 -7.65 12.44
CA ASP A 202 -1.81 -6.23 12.51
C ASP A 202 -2.30 -5.46 11.25
N GLY A 203 -3.11 -6.09 10.40
CA GLY A 203 -3.65 -5.46 9.19
C GLY A 203 -2.67 -5.38 8.02
N VAL A 204 -1.48 -5.97 8.12
CA VAL A 204 -0.53 -6.10 7.00
C VAL A 204 -0.59 -7.50 6.44
N TRP A 205 -0.73 -7.63 5.12
CA TRP A 205 -0.64 -8.90 4.42
C TRP A 205 0.49 -8.90 3.39
N LEU A 206 1.33 -9.92 3.48
CA LEU A 206 2.47 -10.11 2.60
C LEU A 206 2.34 -11.42 1.82
N THR A 207 2.19 -11.31 0.51
CA THR A 207 2.27 -12.46 -0.39
C THR A 207 3.66 -12.53 -0.98
N ASP A 208 4.39 -13.63 -0.78
CA ASP A 208 5.72 -13.82 -1.36
C ASP A 208 5.62 -13.77 -2.90
N ALA A 209 6.40 -12.90 -3.52
CA ALA A 209 6.38 -12.71 -4.97
C ALA A 209 6.91 -13.92 -5.75
N ALA A 210 7.54 -14.89 -5.08
CA ALA A 210 7.89 -16.19 -5.67
C ALA A 210 6.73 -17.19 -5.68
N ASP A 211 5.65 -16.91 -4.94
CA ASP A 211 4.47 -17.78 -4.78
C ASP A 211 3.24 -17.28 -5.58
N ILE A 212 3.34 -16.15 -6.29
CA ILE A 212 2.27 -15.64 -7.18
C ILE A 212 2.24 -16.34 -8.55
#